data_AF-A0A8W8JGF1-F1
#
_entry.id   AF-A0A8W8JGF1-F1
#
_cell.length_a   1.000
_cell.length_b   1.000
_cell.length_c   1.000
_cell.angle_alpha   90.00
_cell.angle_beta   90.00
_cell.angle_gamma   90.00
#
_symmetry.space_group_name_H-M   'P 1'
#
loop_
_entity.id
_entity.type
_entity.pdbx_description
1 polymer ?
#
loop_
_entity_poly.entity_id
_entity_poly.type
_entity_poly.pdbx_seq_one_letter_code
_entity_poly.pdbx_strand_id
1 'polypeptide(L)'
;EERVITGTWCTPEIQMAVKKGYNILKIYEVYHFEQSSQYDPLTGAGGLFAEYVNTFLKIKQEASGFPSDCDSEELKREYIRQYKENEGIDLEYEKIQKNPGLRCLAKLCLNSFWGKFGQRLSMKQSKFFHESEFDKFFQILSDPTKIPHNFHIISRDTLQFEWSNHLLFMPSDCKTNIFLASFTTAHARLRLFSVLDRLGESVLYFDTDSIIFKTLKSDDLHYLPIGNYLGELTNEIKAEDGYIIEFVSGGPKNYAYRTLSGREECKVRGFTLNWTNSKVINFEAIKSIICISQEKQIEVINPCKISRDSRKRKLLNRTETKRYQMVYTKRRILPNLDTLPFGYC
;
A
#
# COMPACT_ATOMS: atom_id res chain seq x y z
N GLU A 1 -10.34 0.36 32.37
CA GLU A 1 -8.99 0.09 31.81
C GLU A 1 -9.03 -0.54 30.42
N GLU A 2 -10.04 -1.35 30.06
CA GLU A 2 -10.13 -2.07 28.78
C GLU A 2 -10.16 -1.20 27.49
N ARG A 3 -10.37 0.11 27.61
CA ARG A 3 -10.40 1.07 26.47
C ARG A 3 -9.16 1.96 26.38
N VAL A 4 -8.12 1.66 27.16
CA VAL A 4 -6.84 2.39 27.09
C VAL A 4 -5.98 1.81 25.98
N ILE A 5 -5.53 2.67 25.06
CA ILE A 5 -4.61 2.29 23.99
C ILE A 5 -3.26 2.95 24.28
N THR A 6 -2.19 2.15 24.31
CA THR A 6 -0.81 2.63 24.47
C THR A 6 -0.02 2.36 23.19
N GLY A 7 0.75 3.34 22.74
CA GLY A 7 1.47 3.29 21.48
C GLY A 7 2.19 4.58 21.16
N THR A 8 2.71 4.66 19.94
CA THR A 8 3.45 5.81 19.41
C THR A 8 2.74 6.30 18.16
N TRP A 9 2.41 7.58 18.12
CA TRP A 9 1.65 8.19 17.03
C TRP A 9 2.25 9.54 16.65
N CYS A 10 2.02 9.94 15.40
CA CYS A 10 2.31 11.31 15.00
C CYS A 10 1.25 12.26 15.59
N THR A 11 1.66 13.46 15.98
CA THR A 11 0.78 14.48 16.59
C THR A 11 -0.54 14.71 15.84
N PRO A 12 -0.59 14.75 14.49
CA PRO A 12 -1.85 14.93 13.76
C PRO A 12 -2.91 13.85 14.04
N GLU A 13 -2.49 12.60 14.26
CA GLU A 13 -3.41 11.49 14.57
C GLU A 13 -3.98 11.64 15.98
N ILE A 14 -3.14 12.06 16.94
CA ILE A 14 -3.56 12.34 18.31
C ILE A 14 -4.56 13.51 18.34
N GLN A 15 -4.27 14.58 17.62
CA GLN A 15 -5.18 15.72 17.49
C GLN A 15 -6.54 15.30 16.91
N MET A 16 -6.55 14.44 15.90
CA MET A 16 -7.79 13.89 15.35
C MET A 16 -8.54 13.03 16.38
N ALA A 17 -7.84 12.16 17.11
CA ALA A 17 -8.47 11.36 18.15
C ALA A 17 -9.12 12.23 19.25
N VAL A 18 -8.43 13.29 19.70
CA VAL A 18 -8.98 14.24 20.67
C VAL A 18 -10.23 14.94 20.13
N LYS A 19 -10.22 15.38 18.86
CA LYS A 19 -11.41 15.94 18.19
C LYS A 19 -12.58 14.95 18.14
N LYS A 20 -12.30 13.65 18.14
CA LYS A 20 -13.29 12.57 18.20
C LYS A 20 -13.68 12.15 19.63
N GLY A 21 -13.25 12.91 20.64
CA GLY A 21 -13.64 12.72 22.04
C GLY A 21 -12.73 11.79 22.84
N TYR A 22 -11.58 11.39 22.31
CA TYR A 22 -10.59 10.62 23.07
C TYR A 22 -9.83 11.50 24.06
N ASN A 23 -9.53 10.96 25.25
CA ASN A 23 -8.77 11.66 26.28
C ASN A 23 -7.33 11.15 26.34
N ILE A 24 -6.36 12.07 26.41
CA ILE A 24 -4.95 11.73 26.64
C ILE A 24 -4.75 11.49 28.14
N LEU A 25 -4.44 10.25 28.51
CA LEU A 25 -4.24 9.90 29.92
C LEU A 25 -2.81 10.14 30.39
N LYS A 26 -1.82 9.84 29.54
CA LYS A 26 -0.39 9.94 29.87
C LYS A 26 0.45 10.13 28.61
N ILE A 27 1.44 11.00 28.69
CA ILE A 27 2.47 11.21 27.67
C ILE A 27 3.80 10.73 28.26
N TYR A 28 4.49 9.84 27.53
CA TYR A 28 5.77 9.28 27.97
C TYR A 28 6.97 10.03 27.38
N GLU A 29 6.90 10.33 26.09
CA GLU A 29 7.99 10.92 25.33
C GLU A 29 7.43 11.73 24.16
N VAL A 30 8.09 12.82 23.80
CA VAL A 30 7.72 13.68 22.67
C VAL A 30 8.98 14.05 21.89
N TYR A 31 8.98 13.75 20.60
CA TYR A 31 9.95 14.28 19.65
C TYR A 31 9.37 15.53 18.99
N HIS A 32 9.95 16.69 19.29
CA HIS A 32 9.48 17.98 18.79
C HIS A 32 10.47 18.57 17.77
N PHE A 33 9.92 19.19 16.72
CA PHE A 33 10.67 19.89 15.68
C PHE A 33 10.16 21.33 15.65
N GLU A 34 11.04 22.29 15.95
CA GLU A 34 10.67 23.71 16.05
C GLU A 34 10.30 24.33 14.70
N GLN A 35 10.90 23.82 13.63
CA GLN A 35 10.74 24.34 12.28
C GLN A 35 10.03 23.33 11.39
N SER A 36 9.18 23.84 10.51
CA SER A 36 8.52 23.06 9.47
C SER A 36 8.55 23.83 8.15
N SER A 37 8.76 23.12 7.04
CA SER A 37 8.54 23.65 5.70
C SER A 37 7.24 23.08 5.16
N GLN A 38 6.30 23.95 4.81
CA GLN A 38 5.01 23.58 4.26
C GLN A 38 4.91 24.08 2.82
N TYR A 39 4.32 23.26 1.95
CA TYR A 39 3.96 23.66 0.60
C TYR A 39 2.71 24.53 0.64
N ASP A 40 2.75 25.66 -0.06
CA ASP A 40 1.60 26.54 -0.25
C ASP A 40 1.03 26.35 -1.67
N PRO A 41 -0.17 25.73 -1.80
CA PRO A 41 -0.81 25.52 -3.10
C PRO A 41 -1.15 26.81 -3.84
N LEU A 42 -1.34 27.95 -3.15
CA LEU A 42 -1.74 29.21 -3.78
C LEU A 42 -0.56 29.88 -4.48
N THR A 43 0.61 29.88 -3.83
CA THR A 43 1.84 30.46 -4.38
C THR A 43 2.66 29.45 -5.19
N GLY A 44 2.36 28.16 -5.06
CA GLY A 44 3.14 27.08 -5.66
C GLY A 44 4.54 26.92 -5.07
N ALA A 45 4.79 27.51 -3.89
CA ALA A 45 6.12 27.62 -3.29
C ALA A 45 6.22 26.87 -1.95
N GLY A 46 7.46 26.64 -1.53
CA GLY A 46 7.77 25.93 -0.27
C GLY A 46 7.63 24.41 -0.40
N GLY A 47 7.73 23.72 0.73
CA GLY A 47 7.70 22.26 0.79
C GLY A 47 8.99 21.60 0.23
N LEU A 48 9.53 20.65 0.97
CA LEU A 48 10.78 19.98 0.61
C LEU A 48 10.68 19.09 -0.64
N PHE A 49 9.47 18.67 -1.01
CA PHE A 49 9.25 17.62 -2.03
C PHE A 49 8.38 18.07 -3.20
N ALA A 50 7.96 19.34 -3.25
CA ALA A 50 7.03 19.85 -4.26
C ALA A 50 7.59 19.68 -5.68
N GLU A 51 8.81 20.15 -5.92
CA GLU A 51 9.46 20.02 -7.23
C GLU A 51 9.63 18.56 -7.67
N TYR A 52 9.99 17.68 -6.74
CA TYR A 52 10.12 16.24 -6.99
C TYR A 52 8.77 15.64 -7.42
N VAL A 53 7.72 15.90 -6.64
CA VAL A 53 6.37 15.40 -6.94
C VAL A 53 5.89 15.95 -8.28
N ASN A 54 6.03 17.25 -8.52
CA ASN A 54 5.59 17.90 -9.75
C ASN A 54 6.30 17.35 -10.99
N THR A 55 7.61 17.10 -10.88
CA THR A 55 8.41 16.53 -11.97
C THR A 55 7.88 15.14 -12.37
N PHE A 56 7.72 14.22 -11.42
CA PHE A 56 7.27 12.87 -11.74
C PHE A 56 5.78 12.79 -12.03
N LEU A 57 4.98 13.71 -11.48
CA LEU A 57 3.55 13.82 -11.79
C LEU A 57 3.36 14.28 -13.24
N LYS A 58 4.12 15.30 -13.69
CA LYS A 58 4.18 15.72 -15.10
C LYS A 58 4.49 14.55 -16.03
N ILE A 59 5.60 13.86 -15.79
CA ILE A 59 6.03 12.72 -16.63
C ILE A 59 4.97 11.62 -16.67
N LYS A 60 4.38 11.30 -15.50
CA LYS A 60 3.30 10.30 -15.41
C LYS A 60 2.08 10.72 -16.22
N GLN A 61 1.70 12.00 -16.17
CA GLN A 61 0.51 12.51 -16.84
C GLN A 61 0.71 12.55 -18.36
N GLU A 62 1.83 13.09 -18.83
CA GLU A 62 2.20 13.09 -20.26
C GLU A 62 2.26 11.66 -20.82
N ALA A 63 2.89 10.73 -20.09
CA ALA A 63 2.97 9.32 -20.49
C ALA A 63 1.64 8.55 -20.42
N SER A 64 0.59 9.12 -19.81
CA SER A 64 -0.74 8.50 -19.80
C SER A 64 -1.48 8.71 -21.13
N GLY A 65 -1.08 9.71 -21.91
CA GLY A 65 -1.82 10.17 -23.09
C GLY A 65 -3.04 11.02 -22.72
N PHE A 66 -3.73 11.53 -23.75
CA PHE A 66 -4.99 12.24 -23.55
C PHE A 66 -6.09 11.29 -23.06
N PRO A 67 -7.04 11.79 -22.23
CA PRO A 67 -8.27 11.06 -21.91
C PRO A 67 -9.01 10.63 -23.17
N SER A 68 -9.78 9.54 -23.09
CA SER A 68 -10.61 9.03 -24.20
C SER A 68 -11.62 10.03 -24.72
N ASP A 69 -11.97 11.01 -23.91
CA ASP A 69 -13.06 11.96 -24.17
C ASP A 69 -12.52 13.25 -24.81
N CYS A 70 -11.18 13.35 -24.99
CA CYS A 70 -10.48 14.50 -25.57
C CYS A 70 -10.18 14.26 -27.06
N ASP A 71 -11.23 14.18 -27.88
CA ASP A 71 -11.10 13.86 -29.31
C ASP A 71 -10.83 15.08 -30.20
N SER A 72 -11.14 16.30 -29.72
CA SER A 72 -10.92 17.55 -30.46
C SER A 72 -9.69 18.31 -29.97
N GLU A 73 -9.12 19.15 -30.84
CA GLU A 73 -7.96 19.97 -30.47
C GLU A 73 -8.28 20.98 -29.37
N GLU A 74 -9.51 21.49 -29.33
CA GLU A 74 -10.00 22.38 -28.27
C GLU A 74 -10.00 21.66 -26.92
N LEU A 75 -10.51 20.41 -26.88
CA LEU A 75 -10.56 19.61 -25.65
C LEU A 75 -9.16 19.25 -25.14
N LYS A 76 -8.22 18.94 -26.03
CA LYS A 76 -6.83 18.68 -25.65
C LYS A 76 -6.15 19.92 -25.05
N ARG A 77 -6.38 21.10 -25.63
CA ARG A 77 -5.86 22.37 -25.10
C ARG A 77 -6.49 22.72 -23.77
N GLU A 78 -7.79 22.51 -23.65
CA GLU A 78 -8.53 22.73 -22.41
C GLU A 78 -8.03 21.81 -21.30
N TYR A 79 -7.79 20.53 -21.59
CA TYR A 79 -7.20 19.58 -20.64
C TYR A 79 -5.85 20.06 -20.10
N ILE A 80 -4.95 20.55 -20.96
CA ILE A 80 -3.65 21.10 -20.54
C ILE A 80 -3.85 22.34 -19.65
N ARG A 81 -4.77 23.24 -20.03
CA ARG A 81 -5.09 24.45 -19.25
C ARG A 81 -5.61 24.09 -17.86
N GLN A 82 -6.57 23.18 -17.78
CA GLN A 82 -7.14 22.72 -16.51
C GLN A 82 -6.10 22.01 -15.63
N TYR A 83 -5.18 21.25 -16.22
CA TYR A 83 -4.11 20.63 -15.45
C TYR A 83 -3.17 21.67 -14.84
N LYS A 84 -2.83 22.72 -15.60
CA LYS A 84 -2.05 23.84 -15.09
C LYS A 84 -2.78 24.61 -13.99
N GLU A 85 -4.08 24.88 -14.17
CA GLU A 85 -4.89 25.62 -13.19
C GLU A 85 -5.04 24.86 -11.86
N ASN A 86 -5.21 23.53 -11.90
CA ASN A 86 -5.44 22.73 -10.70
C ASN A 86 -4.16 22.22 -10.04
N GLU A 87 -3.11 21.90 -10.80
CA GLU A 87 -1.88 21.28 -10.29
C GLU A 87 -0.67 22.22 -10.33
N GLY A 88 -0.76 23.36 -11.03
CA GLY A 88 0.39 24.24 -11.28
C GLY A 88 1.45 23.61 -12.19
N ILE A 89 1.10 22.57 -12.96
CA ILE A 89 2.04 21.81 -13.79
C ILE A 89 1.78 22.08 -15.28
N ASP A 90 2.81 22.58 -15.97
CA ASP A 90 2.80 22.77 -17.41
C ASP A 90 3.07 21.45 -18.15
N LEU A 91 2.01 20.87 -18.74
CA LEU A 91 2.12 19.73 -19.64
C LEU A 91 2.53 20.18 -21.06
N GLU A 92 3.40 19.42 -21.71
CA GLU A 92 3.83 19.69 -23.08
C GLU A 92 3.00 18.86 -24.07
N TYR A 93 2.22 19.54 -24.92
CA TYR A 93 1.31 18.90 -25.88
C TYR A 93 1.97 17.75 -26.66
N GLU A 94 3.17 17.99 -27.21
CA GLU A 94 3.92 17.01 -28.02
C GLU A 94 4.42 15.79 -27.23
N LYS A 95 4.52 15.89 -25.90
CA LYS A 95 4.95 14.79 -25.03
C LYS A 95 3.78 13.96 -24.51
N ILE A 96 2.53 14.42 -24.68
CA ILE A 96 1.34 13.71 -24.23
C ILE A 96 1.08 12.53 -25.19
N GLN A 97 1.65 11.38 -24.84
CA GLN A 97 1.52 10.16 -25.61
C GLN A 97 1.47 8.96 -24.67
N LYS A 98 0.60 8.00 -24.98
CA LYS A 98 0.47 6.77 -24.21
C LYS A 98 1.79 5.98 -24.24
N ASN A 99 2.51 6.00 -23.13
CA ASN A 99 3.75 5.28 -22.91
C ASN A 99 3.68 4.51 -21.57
N PRO A 100 3.18 3.25 -21.58
CA PRO A 100 2.99 2.47 -20.37
C PRO A 100 4.27 2.27 -19.55
N GLY A 101 5.43 2.14 -20.21
CA GLY A 101 6.72 1.93 -19.55
C GLY A 101 7.17 3.17 -18.78
N LEU A 102 7.17 4.33 -19.43
CA LEU A 102 7.53 5.60 -18.80
C LEU A 102 6.55 5.97 -17.68
N ARG A 103 5.26 5.75 -17.91
CA ARG A 103 4.21 5.95 -16.91
C ARG A 103 4.43 5.07 -15.67
N CYS A 104 4.84 3.82 -15.87
CA CYS A 104 5.18 2.90 -14.79
C CYS A 104 6.39 3.40 -13.99
N LEU A 105 7.45 3.83 -14.68
CA LEU A 105 8.66 4.38 -14.05
C LEU A 105 8.35 5.62 -13.21
N ALA A 106 7.61 6.58 -13.76
CA ALA A 106 7.23 7.81 -13.06
C ALA A 106 6.38 7.50 -11.81
N LYS A 107 5.41 6.58 -11.92
CA LYS A 107 4.63 6.10 -10.77
C LYS A 107 5.51 5.40 -9.73
N LEU A 108 6.51 4.63 -10.16
CA LEU A 108 7.45 3.97 -9.27
C LEU A 108 8.29 4.98 -8.47
N CYS A 109 8.77 6.05 -9.11
CA CYS A 109 9.49 7.12 -8.44
C CYS A 109 8.63 7.80 -7.38
N LEU A 110 7.39 8.18 -7.73
CA LEU A 110 6.43 8.79 -6.79
C LEU A 110 6.17 7.92 -5.55
N ASN A 111 6.09 6.59 -5.72
CA ASN A 111 5.72 5.67 -4.64
C ASN A 111 6.92 5.16 -3.82
N SER A 112 8.05 4.87 -4.48
CA SER A 112 9.20 4.22 -3.83
C SER A 112 9.95 5.15 -2.89
N PHE A 113 9.88 6.46 -3.16
CA PHE A 113 10.58 7.49 -2.39
C PHE A 113 10.18 7.47 -0.90
N TRP A 114 8.89 7.35 -0.60
CA TRP A 114 8.39 7.32 0.78
C TRP A 114 8.83 6.07 1.55
N GLY A 115 8.84 4.91 0.88
CA GLY A 115 9.29 3.65 1.48
C GLY A 115 10.78 3.67 1.82
N LYS A 116 11.58 4.44 1.07
CA LYS A 116 13.01 4.59 1.33
C LYS A 116 13.26 5.25 2.69
N PHE A 117 12.52 6.31 3.05
CA PHE A 117 12.69 6.99 4.33
C PHE A 117 12.45 6.09 5.55
N GLY A 118 11.53 5.12 5.43
CA GLY A 118 11.23 4.14 6.47
C GLY A 118 12.06 2.85 6.39
N GLN A 119 13.11 2.83 5.56
CA GLN A 119 13.92 1.62 5.39
C GLN A 119 14.67 1.27 6.68
N ARG A 120 14.51 0.03 7.14
CA ARG A 120 15.29 -0.49 8.27
C ARG A 120 16.78 -0.51 7.89
N LEU A 121 17.60 0.16 8.68
CA LEU A 121 19.05 0.22 8.46
C LEU A 121 19.78 -1.07 8.90
N SER A 122 19.24 -1.81 9.88
CA SER A 122 19.82 -3.06 10.40
C SER A 122 19.42 -4.30 9.58
N MET A 123 19.51 -4.23 8.25
CA MET A 123 19.27 -5.40 7.40
C MET A 123 20.45 -6.37 7.46
N LYS A 124 20.12 -7.67 7.40
CA LYS A 124 21.12 -8.71 7.18
C LYS A 124 21.83 -8.46 5.85
N GLN A 125 23.16 -8.45 5.90
CA GLN A 125 24.04 -8.37 4.75
C GLN A 125 24.48 -9.78 4.37
N SER A 126 24.76 -9.98 3.09
CA SER A 126 25.37 -11.21 2.60
C SER A 126 26.50 -10.88 1.63
N LYS A 127 27.64 -11.51 1.80
CA LYS A 127 28.77 -11.40 0.86
C LYS A 127 29.34 -12.77 0.56
N PHE A 128 29.82 -12.90 -0.67
CA PHE A 128 30.52 -14.08 -1.15
C PHE A 128 32.01 -13.81 -1.03
N PHE A 129 32.73 -14.76 -0.46
CA PHE A 129 34.17 -14.76 -0.32
C PHE A 129 34.71 -15.90 -1.15
N HIS A 130 35.65 -15.59 -2.04
CA HIS A 130 36.47 -16.60 -2.67
C HIS A 130 37.55 -17.07 -1.68
N GLU A 131 38.14 -18.25 -1.90
CA GLU A 131 39.24 -18.78 -1.05
C GLU A 131 40.37 -17.76 -0.87
N SER A 132 40.71 -17.05 -1.95
CA SER A 132 41.71 -15.97 -1.97
C SER A 132 41.35 -14.75 -1.10
N GLU A 133 40.15 -14.69 -0.54
CA GLU A 133 39.65 -13.59 0.30
C GLU A 133 39.30 -14.04 1.73
N PHE A 134 39.74 -15.22 2.17
CA PHE A 134 39.41 -15.74 3.50
C PHE A 134 39.86 -14.84 4.65
N ASP A 135 40.96 -14.10 4.48
CA ASP A 135 41.40 -13.11 5.49
C ASP A 135 40.31 -12.07 5.76
N LYS A 136 39.62 -11.59 4.70
CA LYS A 136 38.51 -10.64 4.83
C LYS A 136 37.31 -11.27 5.52
N PHE A 137 37.08 -12.57 5.31
CA PHE A 137 36.04 -13.30 6.03
C PHE A 137 36.34 -13.34 7.53
N PHE A 138 37.55 -13.73 7.93
CA PHE A 138 37.94 -13.77 9.35
C PHE A 138 37.97 -12.39 10.00
N GLN A 139 38.34 -11.34 9.26
CA GLN A 139 38.23 -9.95 9.73
C GLN A 139 36.78 -9.59 10.08
N ILE A 140 35.82 -9.93 9.22
CA ILE A 140 34.39 -9.63 9.46
C ILE A 140 33.82 -10.53 10.56
N LEU A 141 34.24 -11.78 10.64
CA LEU A 141 33.81 -12.71 11.69
C LEU A 141 34.29 -12.28 13.08
N SER A 142 35.49 -11.70 13.17
CA SER A 142 36.10 -11.27 14.43
C SER A 142 35.78 -9.81 14.80
N ASP A 143 35.12 -9.07 13.90
CA ASP A 143 34.74 -7.67 14.11
C ASP A 143 33.60 -7.58 15.14
N PRO A 144 33.82 -7.02 16.35
CA PRO A 144 32.79 -6.93 17.39
C PRO A 144 31.63 -5.99 17.01
N THR A 145 31.81 -5.15 15.98
CA THR A 145 30.73 -4.31 15.44
C THR A 145 29.75 -5.10 14.58
N LYS A 146 30.06 -6.36 14.27
CA LYS A 146 29.25 -7.23 13.41
C LYS A 146 28.73 -8.42 14.20
N ILE A 147 27.49 -8.79 13.89
CA ILE A 147 26.81 -9.94 14.46
C ILE A 147 26.74 -11.01 13.35
N PRO A 148 27.55 -12.08 13.43
CA PRO A 148 27.48 -13.18 12.48
C PRO A 148 26.15 -13.95 12.66
N HIS A 149 25.51 -14.30 11.54
CA HIS A 149 24.27 -15.09 11.54
C HIS A 149 24.48 -16.49 10.99
N ASN A 150 25.11 -16.59 9.82
CA ASN A 150 25.27 -17.87 9.14
C ASN A 150 26.39 -17.84 8.09
N PHE A 151 26.90 -19.00 7.72
CA PHE A 151 27.74 -19.16 6.52
C PHE A 151 27.29 -20.37 5.71
N HIS A 152 27.51 -20.30 4.40
CA HIS A 152 27.14 -21.35 3.45
C HIS A 152 28.29 -21.58 2.48
N ILE A 153 28.80 -22.81 2.43
CA ILE A 153 29.77 -23.23 1.42
C ILE A 153 28.98 -23.51 0.14
N ILE A 154 29.25 -22.75 -0.91
CA ILE A 154 28.53 -22.83 -2.19
C ILE A 154 29.24 -23.74 -3.17
N SER A 155 30.55 -23.57 -3.25
CA SER A 155 31.48 -24.38 -4.04
C SER A 155 32.72 -24.65 -3.20
N ARG A 156 33.69 -25.39 -3.75
CA ARG A 156 34.98 -25.62 -3.08
C ARG A 156 35.69 -24.33 -2.70
N ASP A 157 35.55 -23.30 -3.54
CA ASP A 157 36.35 -22.09 -3.44
C ASP A 157 35.50 -20.86 -3.09
N THR A 158 34.22 -21.03 -2.76
CA THR A 158 33.31 -19.90 -2.47
C THR A 158 32.42 -20.15 -1.26
N LEU A 159 32.48 -19.20 -0.32
CA LEU A 159 31.68 -19.16 0.89
C LEU A 159 30.80 -17.90 0.89
N GLN A 160 29.51 -18.07 1.13
CA GLN A 160 28.61 -16.97 1.46
C GLN A 160 28.59 -16.78 2.97
N PHE A 161 28.78 -15.56 3.45
CA PHE A 161 28.63 -15.20 4.85
C PHE A 161 27.51 -14.19 5.04
N GLU A 162 26.74 -14.36 6.10
CA GLU A 162 25.64 -13.50 6.50
C GLU A 162 25.90 -12.90 7.87
N TRP A 163 25.80 -11.58 7.95
CA TRP A 163 25.98 -10.83 9.20
C TRP A 163 25.03 -9.61 9.23
N SER A 164 24.90 -8.98 10.39
CA SER A 164 24.29 -7.64 10.52
C SER A 164 25.21 -6.76 11.35
N ASN A 165 25.11 -5.44 11.21
CA ASN A 165 25.80 -4.55 12.13
C ASN A 165 25.11 -4.59 13.50
N HIS A 166 25.90 -4.52 14.56
CA HIS A 166 25.41 -4.32 15.91
C HIS A 166 24.71 -2.95 16.00
N LEU A 167 23.65 -2.84 16.80
CA LEU A 167 22.79 -1.63 16.86
C LEU A 167 23.57 -0.37 17.21
N LEU A 168 24.57 -0.48 18.10
CA LEU A 168 25.45 0.63 18.50
C LEU A 168 26.45 1.06 17.43
N PHE A 169 26.68 0.22 16.41
CA PHE A 169 27.66 0.44 15.34
C PHE A 169 26.99 0.48 13.98
N MET A 170 25.73 0.91 13.94
CA MET A 170 25.03 1.10 12.68
C MET A 170 25.64 2.29 11.93
N PRO A 171 25.90 2.15 10.62
CA PRO A 171 26.43 3.26 9.85
C PRO A 171 25.41 4.40 9.84
N SER A 172 25.91 5.63 9.97
CA SER A 172 25.13 6.83 9.74
C SER A 172 24.56 6.79 8.32
N ASP A 173 23.25 6.95 8.20
CA ASP A 173 22.58 7.01 6.91
C ASP A 173 21.85 8.35 6.78
N CYS A 174 22.17 9.09 5.73
CA CYS A 174 21.54 10.36 5.40
C CYS A 174 20.35 10.21 4.44
N LYS A 175 19.98 8.96 4.08
CA LYS A 175 18.96 8.65 3.06
C LYS A 175 17.64 8.22 3.66
N THR A 176 17.61 7.93 4.96
CA THR A 176 16.45 7.50 5.72
C THR A 176 16.06 8.55 6.74
N ASN A 177 14.77 8.62 7.06
CA ASN A 177 14.25 9.49 8.10
C ASN A 177 12.90 8.93 8.56
N ILE A 178 12.91 8.30 9.74
CA ILE A 178 11.73 7.63 10.28
C ILE A 178 10.59 8.62 10.57
N PHE A 179 10.90 9.87 10.93
CA PHE A 179 9.89 10.89 11.19
C PHE A 179 9.17 11.27 9.89
N LEU A 180 9.90 11.53 8.81
CA LEU A 180 9.28 11.80 7.51
C LEU A 180 8.38 10.64 7.06
N ALA A 181 8.86 9.40 7.13
CA ALA A 181 8.04 8.23 6.79
C ALA A 181 6.79 8.10 7.67
N SER A 182 6.94 8.34 8.98
CA SER A 182 5.83 8.25 9.93
C SER A 182 4.77 9.32 9.65
N PHE A 183 5.18 10.57 9.45
CA PHE A 183 4.28 11.68 9.14
C PHE A 183 3.61 11.52 7.77
N THR A 184 4.32 11.07 6.72
CA THR A 184 3.72 10.78 5.42
C THR A 184 2.58 9.75 5.55
N THR A 185 2.81 8.65 6.27
CA THR A 185 1.77 7.63 6.45
C THR A 185 0.64 8.10 7.38
N ALA A 186 0.94 8.92 8.39
CA ALA A 186 -0.07 9.52 9.27
C ALA A 186 -1.01 10.46 8.49
N HIS A 187 -0.45 11.34 7.66
CA HIS A 187 -1.25 12.22 6.80
C HIS A 187 -2.07 11.42 5.77
N ALA A 188 -1.51 10.37 5.17
CA ALA A 188 -2.27 9.48 4.28
C ALA A 188 -3.46 8.81 4.99
N ARG A 189 -3.26 8.29 6.22
CA ARG A 189 -4.34 7.74 7.04
C ARG A 189 -5.40 8.78 7.39
N LEU A 190 -5.00 10.00 7.74
CA LEU A 190 -5.93 11.08 8.04
C LEU A 190 -6.72 11.54 6.82
N ARG A 191 -6.11 11.54 5.63
CA ARG A 191 -6.82 11.80 4.38
C ARG A 191 -7.88 10.74 4.12
N LEU A 192 -7.53 9.45 4.20
CA LEU A 192 -8.49 8.36 4.10
C LEU A 192 -9.60 8.51 5.16
N PHE A 193 -9.22 8.75 6.42
CA PHE A 193 -10.17 8.92 7.53
C PHE A 193 -11.14 10.08 7.29
N SER A 194 -10.69 11.20 6.70
CA SER A 194 -11.58 12.33 6.42
C SER A 194 -12.72 11.99 5.47
N VAL A 195 -12.52 11.02 4.57
CA VAL A 195 -13.55 10.50 3.68
C VAL A 195 -14.42 9.49 4.40
N LEU A 196 -13.81 8.56 5.14
CA LEU A 196 -14.53 7.55 5.94
C LEU A 196 -15.48 8.21 6.96
N ASP A 197 -15.05 9.29 7.59
CA ASP A 197 -15.82 10.03 8.58
C ASP A 197 -17.06 10.71 7.99
N ARG A 198 -16.99 11.14 6.73
CA ARG A 198 -18.15 11.68 5.98
C ARG A 198 -19.11 10.57 5.55
N LEU A 199 -18.57 9.44 5.09
CA LEU A 199 -19.36 8.31 4.62
C LEU A 199 -20.05 7.56 5.77
N GLY A 200 -19.44 7.53 6.96
CA GLY A 200 -20.01 6.88 8.14
C GLY A 200 -20.33 5.40 7.90
N GLU A 201 -21.57 5.00 8.18
CA GLU A 201 -22.04 3.61 8.09
C GLU A 201 -22.18 3.12 6.64
N SER A 202 -22.11 4.00 5.65
CA SER A 202 -22.14 3.61 4.24
C SER A 202 -20.87 2.88 3.79
N VAL A 203 -19.78 2.93 4.57
CA VAL A 203 -18.52 2.27 4.22
C VAL A 203 -18.63 0.75 4.36
N LEU A 204 -18.35 0.03 3.27
CA LEU A 204 -18.30 -1.43 3.25
C LEU A 204 -16.87 -1.97 3.43
N TYR A 205 -15.88 -1.28 2.87
CA TYR A 205 -14.47 -1.69 2.93
C TYR A 205 -13.53 -0.52 2.65
N PHE A 206 -12.31 -0.58 3.20
CA PHE A 206 -11.24 0.35 2.84
C PHE A 206 -9.86 -0.33 2.97
N ASP A 207 -8.92 0.07 2.13
CA ASP A 207 -7.52 -0.38 2.20
C ASP A 207 -6.60 0.69 1.64
N THR A 208 -5.75 1.25 2.50
CA THR A 208 -4.67 2.23 2.21
C THR A 208 -5.14 3.54 1.57
N ASP A 209 -5.67 3.48 0.36
CA ASP A 209 -6.04 4.58 -0.52
C ASP A 209 -7.35 4.31 -1.30
N SER A 210 -8.04 3.20 -1.01
CA SER A 210 -9.30 2.80 -1.66
C SER A 210 -10.45 2.65 -0.66
N ILE A 211 -11.66 2.96 -1.09
CA ILE A 211 -12.91 2.81 -0.31
C ILE A 211 -13.98 2.18 -1.20
N ILE A 212 -14.70 1.21 -0.66
CA ILE A 212 -15.94 0.67 -1.22
C ILE A 212 -17.06 1.09 -0.27
N PHE A 213 -18.08 1.74 -0.79
CA PHE A 213 -19.19 2.26 0.00
C PHE A 213 -20.52 2.07 -0.73
N LYS A 214 -21.60 2.05 0.05
CA LYS A 214 -22.98 2.01 -0.41
C LYS A 214 -23.45 3.44 -0.63
N THR A 215 -24.17 3.69 -1.71
CA THR A 215 -24.85 4.97 -1.94
C THR A 215 -26.17 4.74 -2.69
N LEU A 216 -27.07 5.71 -2.63
CA LEU A 216 -28.30 5.73 -3.43
C LEU A 216 -27.95 6.25 -4.83
N LYS A 217 -28.64 5.77 -5.86
CA LYS A 217 -28.45 6.28 -7.24
C LYS A 217 -28.74 7.78 -7.39
N SER A 218 -29.56 8.33 -6.50
CA SER A 218 -29.93 9.74 -6.46
C SER A 218 -28.99 10.58 -5.60
N ASP A 219 -28.01 9.98 -4.92
CA ASP A 219 -27.07 10.71 -4.07
C ASP A 219 -26.08 11.48 -4.94
N ASP A 220 -25.93 12.75 -4.61
CA ASP A 220 -25.02 13.65 -5.29
C ASP A 220 -23.68 13.62 -4.55
N LEU A 221 -22.76 12.79 -5.04
CA LEU A 221 -21.47 12.51 -4.41
C LEU A 221 -20.51 13.71 -4.37
N HIS A 222 -20.95 14.92 -4.66
CA HIS A 222 -20.17 16.17 -4.59
C HIS A 222 -19.52 16.45 -3.22
N TYR A 223 -20.00 15.83 -2.13
CA TYR A 223 -19.34 15.92 -0.82
C TYR A 223 -18.04 15.11 -0.73
N LEU A 224 -17.76 14.26 -1.73
CA LEU A 224 -16.52 13.50 -1.87
C LEU A 224 -15.60 14.22 -2.88
N PRO A 225 -14.28 14.25 -2.63
CA PRO A 225 -13.32 14.85 -3.55
C PRO A 225 -13.05 13.91 -4.73
N ILE A 226 -14.06 13.64 -5.57
CA ILE A 226 -13.94 12.77 -6.74
C ILE A 226 -13.38 13.57 -7.91
N GLY A 227 -12.34 13.05 -8.55
CA GLY A 227 -11.76 13.69 -9.72
C GLY A 227 -10.47 13.04 -10.20
N ASN A 228 -9.71 13.81 -10.98
CA ASN A 228 -8.55 13.35 -11.74
C ASN A 228 -7.23 13.96 -11.25
N TYR A 229 -7.27 14.83 -10.24
CA TYR A 229 -6.13 15.56 -9.71
C TYR A 229 -5.52 14.87 -8.48
N LEU A 230 -4.35 15.33 -8.07
CA LEU A 230 -3.55 14.76 -7.01
C LEU A 230 -4.30 14.81 -5.67
N GLY A 231 -4.56 13.63 -5.12
CA GLY A 231 -5.24 13.48 -3.82
C GLY A 231 -6.76 13.37 -3.92
N GLU A 232 -7.32 13.45 -5.12
CA GLU A 232 -8.73 13.15 -5.38
C GLU A 232 -8.96 11.64 -5.54
N LEU A 233 -10.22 11.24 -5.34
CA LEU A 233 -10.67 9.86 -5.49
C LEU A 233 -11.08 9.61 -6.94
N THR A 234 -10.43 8.65 -7.59
CA THR A 234 -10.82 8.22 -8.93
C THR A 234 -11.74 7.00 -8.84
N ASN A 235 -12.79 6.96 -9.65
CA ASN A 235 -13.64 5.77 -9.76
C ASN A 235 -12.88 4.64 -10.48
N GLU A 236 -12.59 3.55 -9.78
CA GLU A 236 -11.89 2.37 -10.34
C GLU A 236 -12.80 1.48 -11.20
N ILE A 237 -14.13 1.61 -11.06
CA ILE A 237 -15.08 0.87 -11.88
C ILE A 237 -15.24 1.63 -13.20
N LYS A 238 -14.93 0.94 -14.29
CA LYS A 238 -15.08 1.49 -15.63
C LYS A 238 -16.55 1.80 -15.91
N ALA A 239 -16.79 2.83 -16.71
CA ALA A 239 -18.16 3.21 -17.12
C ALA A 239 -18.93 2.03 -17.76
N GLU A 240 -18.25 1.20 -18.55
CA GLU A 240 -18.82 -0.01 -19.18
C GLU A 240 -19.28 -1.08 -18.18
N ASP A 241 -18.66 -1.12 -16.99
CA ASP A 241 -19.01 -2.06 -15.93
C ASP A 241 -20.17 -1.55 -15.05
N GLY A 242 -20.52 -0.26 -15.17
CA GLY A 242 -21.53 0.41 -14.35
C GLY A 242 -21.05 0.61 -12.90
N TYR A 243 -21.71 -0.04 -11.96
CA TYR A 243 -21.41 0.02 -10.53
C TYR A 243 -21.49 -1.37 -9.89
N ILE A 244 -20.95 -1.50 -8.68
CA ILE A 244 -21.02 -2.74 -7.90
C ILE A 244 -22.46 -2.97 -7.44
N ILE A 245 -23.00 -4.14 -7.75
CA ILE A 245 -24.35 -4.58 -7.34
C ILE A 245 -24.31 -5.52 -6.15
N GLU A 246 -23.24 -6.29 -6.01
CA GLU A 246 -23.04 -7.20 -4.88
C GLU A 246 -21.59 -7.13 -4.39
N PHE A 247 -21.43 -7.07 -3.08
CA PHE A 247 -20.13 -7.05 -2.41
C PHE A 247 -20.13 -8.05 -1.26
N VAL A 248 -19.05 -8.83 -1.14
CA VAL A 248 -18.81 -9.77 -0.05
C VAL A 248 -17.39 -9.60 0.48
N SER A 249 -17.24 -9.60 1.81
CA SER A 249 -15.92 -9.51 2.45
C SER A 249 -15.76 -10.56 3.53
N GLY A 250 -14.67 -11.33 3.45
CA GLY A 250 -14.21 -12.24 4.48
C GLY A 250 -13.13 -11.62 5.38
N GLY A 251 -12.93 -10.30 5.33
CA GLY A 251 -11.95 -9.56 6.13
C GLY A 251 -10.92 -8.76 5.35
N PRO A 252 -9.90 -8.21 6.04
CA PRO A 252 -8.87 -7.38 5.41
C PRO A 252 -8.16 -8.11 4.28
N LYS A 253 -8.16 -7.51 3.08
CA LYS A 253 -7.57 -8.03 1.85
C LYS A 253 -8.15 -9.41 1.43
N ASN A 254 -9.40 -9.65 1.79
CA ASN A 254 -10.21 -10.83 1.43
C ASN A 254 -11.64 -10.39 1.09
N TYR A 255 -11.90 -10.07 -0.18
CA TYR A 255 -13.21 -9.62 -0.64
C TYR A 255 -13.48 -10.00 -2.09
N ALA A 256 -14.74 -9.97 -2.50
CA ALA A 256 -15.15 -10.11 -3.88
C ALA A 256 -16.35 -9.22 -4.18
N TYR A 257 -16.50 -8.81 -5.44
CA TYR A 257 -17.64 -8.03 -5.89
C TYR A 257 -18.09 -8.41 -7.30
N ARG A 258 -19.35 -8.12 -7.59
CA ARG A 258 -19.97 -8.25 -8.91
C ARG A 258 -20.51 -6.89 -9.36
N THR A 259 -20.22 -6.51 -10.60
CA THR A 259 -20.70 -5.26 -11.20
C THR A 259 -22.01 -5.48 -11.98
N LEU A 260 -22.64 -4.37 -12.40
CA LEU A 260 -23.86 -4.39 -13.20
C LEU A 260 -23.68 -5.12 -14.55
N SER A 261 -22.51 -5.00 -15.17
CA SER A 261 -22.16 -5.74 -16.40
C SER A 261 -22.01 -7.25 -16.20
N GLY A 262 -22.01 -7.72 -14.95
CA GLY A 262 -21.73 -9.11 -14.59
C GLY A 262 -20.25 -9.43 -14.38
N ARG A 263 -19.36 -8.44 -14.42
CA ARG A 263 -17.94 -8.64 -14.11
C ARG A 263 -17.77 -8.98 -12.64
N GLU A 264 -17.04 -10.06 -12.37
CA GLU A 264 -16.67 -10.48 -11.02
C GLU A 264 -15.19 -10.26 -10.77
N GLU A 265 -14.86 -9.75 -9.59
CA GLU A 265 -13.49 -9.57 -9.14
C GLU A 265 -13.33 -10.17 -7.74
N CYS A 266 -12.29 -10.99 -7.55
CA CYS A 266 -11.94 -11.59 -6.27
C CYS A 266 -10.54 -11.12 -5.83
N LYS A 267 -10.40 -10.74 -4.56
CA LYS A 267 -9.13 -10.33 -3.95
C LYS A 267 -8.90 -11.14 -2.69
N VAL A 268 -7.97 -12.09 -2.74
CA VAL A 268 -7.64 -12.95 -1.61
C VAL A 268 -6.14 -12.95 -1.36
N ARG A 269 -5.71 -12.29 -0.27
CA ARG A 269 -4.31 -12.24 0.11
C ARG A 269 -3.73 -13.63 0.38
N GLY A 270 -2.56 -13.90 -0.16
CA GLY A 270 -1.84 -15.16 0.02
C GLY A 270 -2.11 -16.21 -1.08
N PHE A 271 -3.11 -15.96 -1.91
CA PHE A 271 -3.46 -16.80 -3.05
C PHE A 271 -3.12 -16.08 -4.35
N THR A 272 -2.50 -16.79 -5.28
CA THR A 272 -2.34 -16.32 -6.65
C THR A 272 -3.56 -16.78 -7.44
N LEU A 273 -4.42 -15.85 -7.84
CA LEU A 273 -5.60 -16.14 -8.66
C LEU A 273 -5.19 -16.29 -10.13
N ASN A 274 -4.49 -17.38 -10.42
CA ASN A 274 -4.34 -17.84 -11.81
C ASN A 274 -5.67 -18.44 -12.29
N TRP A 275 -5.76 -18.74 -13.59
CA TRP A 275 -6.99 -19.27 -14.20
C TRP A 275 -7.56 -20.51 -13.49
N THR A 276 -6.70 -21.45 -13.07
CA THR A 276 -7.14 -22.66 -12.36
C THR A 276 -7.70 -22.31 -10.98
N ASN A 277 -6.99 -21.47 -10.24
CA ASN A 277 -7.35 -21.09 -8.88
C ASN A 277 -8.59 -20.20 -8.86
N SER A 278 -8.77 -19.32 -9.86
CA SER A 278 -9.95 -18.45 -9.99
C SER A 278 -11.23 -19.23 -10.31
N LYS A 279 -11.13 -20.45 -10.86
CA LYS A 279 -12.29 -21.33 -11.02
C LYS A 279 -12.80 -21.86 -9.69
N VAL A 280 -11.91 -22.06 -8.72
CA VAL A 280 -12.25 -22.63 -7.41
C VAL A 280 -12.55 -21.52 -6.40
N ILE A 281 -11.71 -20.49 -6.35
CA ILE A 281 -11.91 -19.27 -5.57
C ILE A 281 -12.53 -18.23 -6.51
N ASN A 282 -13.85 -18.28 -6.62
CA ASN A 282 -14.67 -17.33 -7.36
C ASN A 282 -15.66 -16.61 -6.41
N PHE A 283 -16.44 -15.68 -6.96
CA PHE A 283 -17.39 -14.87 -6.19
C PHE A 283 -18.38 -15.74 -5.41
N GLU A 284 -19.01 -16.71 -6.07
CA GLU A 284 -19.99 -17.62 -5.45
C GLU A 284 -19.35 -18.49 -4.36
N ALA A 285 -18.13 -18.96 -4.58
CA ALA A 285 -17.39 -19.75 -3.60
C ALA A 285 -17.14 -18.93 -2.32
N ILE A 286 -16.66 -17.69 -2.46
CA ILE A 286 -16.43 -16.77 -1.33
C ILE A 286 -17.75 -16.42 -0.64
N LYS A 287 -18.80 -16.07 -1.39
CA LYS A 287 -20.14 -15.79 -0.88
C LYS A 287 -20.70 -16.98 -0.09
N SER A 288 -20.55 -18.20 -0.60
CA SER A 288 -21.01 -19.42 0.07
C SER A 288 -20.31 -19.66 1.41
N ILE A 289 -19.01 -19.38 1.50
CA ILE A 289 -18.25 -19.52 2.75
C ILE A 289 -18.72 -18.49 3.77
N ILE A 290 -18.96 -17.25 3.35
CA ILE A 290 -19.36 -16.16 4.25
C ILE A 290 -20.79 -16.35 4.76
N CYS A 291 -21.73 -16.70 3.87
CA CYS A 291 -23.15 -16.72 4.19
C CYS A 291 -23.68 -18.08 4.67
N ILE A 292 -23.10 -19.20 4.22
CA ILE A 292 -23.69 -20.54 4.44
C ILE A 292 -22.86 -21.36 5.42
N SER A 293 -21.54 -21.43 5.24
CA SER A 293 -20.68 -22.30 6.05
C SER A 293 -19.29 -21.71 6.22
N GLN A 294 -19.08 -21.02 7.33
CA GLN A 294 -17.80 -20.40 7.68
C GLN A 294 -16.68 -21.43 7.92
N GLU A 295 -17.04 -22.69 8.19
CA GLU A 295 -16.11 -23.81 8.38
C GLU A 295 -15.67 -24.45 7.07
N LYS A 296 -16.33 -24.14 5.94
CA LYS A 296 -15.98 -24.69 4.63
C LYS A 296 -14.60 -24.22 4.20
N GLN A 297 -13.76 -25.17 3.85
CA GLN A 297 -12.42 -24.92 3.31
C GLN A 297 -12.38 -25.21 1.81
N ILE A 298 -11.69 -24.35 1.07
CA ILE A 298 -11.40 -24.56 -0.34
C ILE A 298 -9.92 -24.90 -0.48
N GLU A 299 -9.62 -26.07 -1.02
CA GLU A 299 -8.26 -26.48 -1.31
C GLU A 299 -7.84 -26.01 -2.72
N VAL A 300 -6.66 -25.41 -2.80
CA VAL A 300 -6.04 -24.94 -4.02
C VAL A 300 -4.68 -25.61 -4.16
N ILE A 301 -4.47 -26.26 -5.32
CA ILE A 301 -3.25 -27.01 -5.60
C ILE A 301 -2.49 -26.31 -6.73
N ASN A 302 -1.28 -25.85 -6.43
CA ASN A 302 -0.34 -25.30 -7.40
C ASN A 302 0.74 -26.35 -7.70
N PRO A 303 0.66 -27.10 -8.82
CA PRO A 303 1.54 -28.25 -9.06
C PRO A 303 3.02 -27.87 -9.26
N CYS A 304 3.27 -26.70 -9.85
CA CYS A 304 4.61 -26.25 -10.23
C CYS A 304 5.03 -24.98 -9.49
N LYS A 305 4.94 -24.96 -8.15
CA LYS A 305 5.35 -23.78 -7.38
C LYS A 305 6.87 -23.76 -7.23
N ILE A 306 7.50 -22.76 -7.85
CA ILE A 306 8.90 -22.43 -7.57
C ILE A 306 8.99 -21.93 -6.12
N SER A 307 9.77 -22.63 -5.33
CA SER A 307 10.02 -22.34 -3.92
C SER A 307 11.52 -22.30 -3.66
N ARG A 308 11.93 -21.40 -2.76
CA ARG A 308 13.33 -21.29 -2.34
C ARG A 308 13.48 -21.97 -0.98
N ASP A 309 14.30 -23.01 -0.91
CA ASP A 309 14.80 -23.49 0.37
C ASP A 309 15.89 -22.52 0.82
N SER A 310 15.57 -21.66 1.79
CA SER A 310 16.49 -20.63 2.28
C SER A 310 17.70 -21.21 2.99
N ARG A 311 17.57 -22.39 3.63
CA ARG A 311 18.63 -23.07 4.36
C ARG A 311 19.59 -23.78 3.42
N LYS A 312 19.07 -24.48 2.41
CA LYS A 312 19.88 -25.21 1.42
C LYS A 312 20.28 -24.34 0.23
N ARG A 313 19.77 -23.12 0.15
CA ARG A 313 19.92 -22.18 -0.99
C ARG A 313 19.53 -22.80 -2.35
N LYS A 314 18.65 -23.80 -2.35
CA LYS A 314 18.16 -24.46 -3.57
C LYS A 314 16.83 -23.87 -4.02
N LEU A 315 16.67 -23.74 -5.33
CA LEU A 315 15.37 -23.54 -5.95
C LEU A 315 14.76 -24.90 -6.23
N LEU A 316 13.54 -25.10 -5.76
CA LEU A 316 12.82 -26.35 -5.88
C LEU A 316 11.50 -26.07 -6.58
N ASN A 317 11.17 -26.91 -7.56
CA ASN A 317 9.82 -27.00 -8.07
C ASN A 317 9.06 -28.02 -7.22
N ARG A 318 7.97 -27.60 -6.57
CA ARG A 318 7.16 -28.50 -5.72
C ARG A 318 5.68 -28.18 -5.84
N THR A 319 4.85 -29.18 -5.57
CA THR A 319 3.42 -28.98 -5.38
C THR A 319 3.18 -28.17 -4.10
N GLU A 320 2.46 -27.05 -4.21
CA GLU A 320 1.99 -26.25 -3.07
C GLU A 320 0.48 -26.44 -2.94
N THR A 321 0.05 -26.97 -1.79
CA THR A 321 -1.35 -27.01 -1.40
C THR A 321 -1.64 -25.88 -0.43
N LYS A 322 -2.67 -25.07 -0.73
CA LYS A 322 -3.17 -24.02 0.16
C LYS A 322 -4.65 -24.25 0.44
N ARG A 323 -5.07 -23.99 1.68
CA ARG A 323 -6.47 -24.06 2.07
C ARG A 323 -6.97 -22.67 2.37
N TYR A 324 -7.95 -22.23 1.61
CA TYR A 324 -8.69 -21.01 1.85
C TYR A 324 -9.79 -21.28 2.86
N GLN A 325 -9.88 -20.42 3.86
CA GLN A 325 -10.94 -20.42 4.87
C GLN A 325 -11.19 -18.97 5.30
N MET A 326 -12.40 -18.69 5.80
CA MET A 326 -12.71 -17.38 6.37
C MET A 326 -11.94 -17.19 7.68
N VAL A 327 -11.13 -16.13 7.75
CA VAL A 327 -10.41 -15.75 8.97
C VAL A 327 -10.71 -14.29 9.27
N TYR A 328 -11.58 -14.07 10.26
CA TYR A 328 -12.03 -12.74 10.63
C TYR A 328 -11.74 -12.47 12.11
N THR A 329 -10.56 -11.94 12.39
CA THR A 329 -10.02 -11.76 13.76
C THR A 329 -9.94 -10.31 14.21
N LYS A 330 -10.42 -9.36 13.40
CA LYS A 330 -10.20 -7.93 13.63
C LYS A 330 -11.41 -7.21 14.21
N ARG A 331 -12.61 -7.73 13.98
CA ARG A 331 -13.88 -7.18 14.46
C ARG A 331 -14.81 -8.35 14.85
N ARG A 332 -15.82 -8.07 15.67
CA ARG A 332 -16.90 -9.00 16.00
C ARG A 332 -17.96 -8.92 14.92
N ILE A 333 -18.43 -10.07 14.41
CA ILE A 333 -19.54 -10.14 13.44
C ILE A 333 -20.85 -10.28 14.21
N LEU A 334 -21.86 -9.51 13.81
CA LEU A 334 -23.23 -9.56 14.34
C LEU A 334 -24.12 -10.49 13.48
N PRO A 335 -25.28 -10.95 13.98
CA PRO A 335 -26.17 -11.83 13.24
C PRO A 335 -26.68 -11.25 11.90
N ASN A 336 -26.74 -9.92 11.79
CA ASN A 336 -27.10 -9.20 10.58
C ASN A 336 -25.92 -8.97 9.62
N LEU A 337 -24.75 -9.57 9.90
CA LEU A 337 -23.47 -9.43 9.19
C LEU A 337 -22.78 -8.07 9.35
N ASP A 338 -23.31 -7.15 10.15
CA ASP A 338 -22.57 -5.96 10.55
C ASP A 338 -21.39 -6.36 11.43
N THR A 339 -20.40 -5.46 11.54
CA THR A 339 -19.20 -5.73 12.33
C THR A 339 -18.90 -4.61 13.31
N LEU A 340 -18.57 -4.97 14.55
CA LEU A 340 -18.19 -4.03 15.60
C LEU A 340 -16.71 -4.17 15.97
N PRO A 341 -16.00 -3.09 16.31
CA PRO A 341 -14.69 -3.19 16.94
C PRO A 341 -14.81 -3.95 18.27
N PHE A 342 -13.79 -4.71 18.65
CA PHE A 342 -13.74 -5.30 19.98
C PHE A 342 -13.77 -4.20 21.05
N GLY A 343 -14.54 -4.41 22.13
CA GLY A 343 -14.71 -3.43 23.21
C GLY A 343 -15.90 -2.46 23.07
N TYR A 344 -16.65 -2.55 21.96
CA TYR A 344 -17.98 -1.94 21.82
C TYR A 344 -19.05 -3.02 22.11
N CYS A 345 -19.97 -2.71 23.02
CA CYS A 345 -21.07 -3.59 23.43
C CYS A 345 -22.27 -3.39 22.52
#